data_AF-F0H2D3-F1
#
_entry.id   AF-F0H2D3-F1
#
_cell.length_a   1.000
_cell.length_b   1.000
_cell.length_c   1.000
_cell.angle_alpha   90.00
_cell.angle_beta   90.00
_cell.angle_gamma   90.00
#
_symmetry.space_group_name_H-M   'P 1'
#
loop_
_entity.id
_entity.type
_entity.pdbx_description
1 polymer ?
#
loop_
_entity_poly.entity_id
_entity_poly.type
_entity_poly.pdbx_seq_one_letter_code
_entity_poly.pdbx_strand_id
1 'polypeptide(L)'
;MRIRKNIYTKKDVDIIRKTEFEEGKNIGLDIALQQLIVIPMMFLRDKEGYGGGRLENFIDYFKMTMDCLDDKRVSLKEMADTLEKETKISFKGILNE
;
A
#
# COMPACT_ATOMS: atom_id res chain seq x y z
N MET A 1 20.29 46.30 -2.12
CA MET A 1 19.48 45.08 -2.31
C MET A 1 19.22 44.47 -0.93
N ARG A 2 18.02 44.64 -0.36
CA ARG A 2 17.68 44.04 0.95
C ARG A 2 17.22 42.61 0.72
N ILE A 3 18.07 41.64 1.08
CA ILE A 3 17.66 40.23 1.16
C ILE A 3 16.67 40.13 2.31
N ARG A 4 15.37 40.02 2.01
CA ARG A 4 14.39 39.64 3.03
C ARG A 4 14.68 38.19 3.41
N LYS A 5 15.27 37.95 4.59
CA LYS A 5 15.26 36.62 5.19
C LYS A 5 13.78 36.26 5.41
N ASN A 6 13.26 35.24 4.74
CA ASN A 6 11.99 34.64 5.11
C ASN A 6 12.18 34.03 6.51
N ILE A 7 11.80 34.79 7.54
CA ILE A 7 11.79 34.29 8.92
C ILE A 7 10.45 33.57 9.06
N TYR A 8 10.46 32.27 8.81
CA TYR A 8 9.32 31.41 9.09
C TYR A 8 8.99 31.49 10.58
N THR A 9 7.72 31.70 10.91
CA THR A 9 7.27 31.61 12.30
C THR A 9 7.24 30.13 12.72
N LYS A 10 7.22 29.86 14.02
CA LYS A 10 7.10 28.47 14.53
C LYS A 10 5.90 27.75 13.93
N LYS A 11 4.78 28.46 13.76
CA LYS A 11 3.55 27.95 13.12
C LYS A 11 3.79 27.56 11.66
N ASP A 12 4.55 28.35 10.91
CA ASP A 12 4.87 28.05 9.51
C ASP A 12 5.77 26.80 9.41
N VAL A 13 6.74 26.66 10.32
CA VAL A 13 7.60 25.46 10.39
C VAL A 13 6.78 24.21 10.75
N ASP A 14 5.84 24.32 11.69
CA ASP A 14 5.00 23.18 12.09
C ASP A 14 4.05 22.74 10.95
N ILE A 15 3.54 23.69 10.15
CA ILE A 15 2.74 23.39 8.95
C ILE A 15 3.60 22.68 7.91
N ILE A 16 4.78 23.21 7.58
CA ILE A 16 5.70 22.62 6.59
C ILE A 16 6.05 21.18 6.99
N ARG A 17 6.43 20.95 8.25
CA ARG A 17 6.76 19.60 8.74
C ARG A 17 5.59 18.63 8.64
N LYS A 18 4.37 19.09 8.93
CA LYS A 18 3.18 18.25 8.80
C LYS A 18 2.92 17.90 7.34
N THR A 19 3.06 18.86 6.44
CA THR A 19 2.89 18.64 5.00
C THR A 19 3.95 17.69 4.45
N GLU A 20 5.23 17.93 4.73
CA GLU A 20 6.33 17.05 4.30
C GLU A 20 6.19 15.63 4.86
N PHE A 21 5.69 15.49 6.10
CA PHE A 21 5.42 14.18 6.69
C PHE A 21 4.28 13.44 5.96
N GLU A 22 3.16 14.10 5.69
CA GLU A 22 2.05 13.46 4.95
C GLU A 22 2.46 13.16 3.50
N GLU A 23 3.21 14.03 2.84
CA GLU A 23 3.76 13.78 1.50
C GLU A 23 4.70 12.58 1.49
N GLY A 24 5.65 12.52 2.42
CA GLY A 24 6.57 11.38 2.55
C GLY A 24 5.84 10.07 2.87
N LYS A 25 4.81 10.13 3.72
CA LYS A 25 3.94 8.99 4.03
C LYS A 25 3.17 8.51 2.79
N ASN A 26 2.60 9.43 2.00
CA ASN A 26 1.87 9.09 0.78
C ASN A 26 2.80 8.46 -0.27
N ILE A 27 4.00 9.01 -0.48
CA ILE A 27 5.01 8.42 -1.38
C ILE A 27 5.40 7.02 -0.91
N GLY A 28 5.63 6.83 0.39
CA GLY A 28 5.94 5.52 0.96
C GLY A 28 4.82 4.50 0.74
N LEU A 29 3.57 4.93 0.90
CA LEU A 29 2.39 4.10 0.65
C LEU A 29 2.28 3.71 -0.83
N ASP A 30 2.49 4.66 -1.74
CA ASP A 30 2.44 4.41 -3.19
C ASP A 30 3.50 3.40 -3.62
N ILE A 31 4.74 3.53 -3.12
CA ILE A 31 5.83 2.58 -3.41
C ILE A 31 5.46 1.18 -2.88
N ALA A 32 4.93 1.10 -1.66
CA ALA A 32 4.51 -0.18 -1.07
C ALA A 32 3.39 -0.84 -1.89
N LEU A 33 2.39 -0.07 -2.31
CA LEU A 33 1.28 -0.55 -3.16
C LEU A 33 1.79 -1.05 -4.52
N GLN A 34 2.71 -0.31 -5.16
CA GLN A 34 3.32 -0.74 -6.41
C GLN A 34 4.05 -2.08 -6.24
N GLN A 35 4.82 -2.25 -5.16
CA GLN A 35 5.53 -3.50 -4.89
C GLN A 35 4.56 -4.67 -4.61
N LEU A 36 3.49 -4.43 -3.86
CA LEU A 36 2.45 -5.42 -3.55
C LEU A 36 1.71 -5.92 -4.79
N ILE A 37 1.62 -5.14 -5.86
CA ILE A 37 0.98 -5.55 -7.12
C ILE A 37 2.01 -6.19 -8.06
N VAL A 38 3.15 -5.53 -8.28
CA VAL A 38 4.11 -5.92 -9.33
C VAL A 38 4.82 -7.22 -8.99
N ILE A 39 5.21 -7.46 -7.72
CA ILE A 39 5.93 -8.67 -7.34
C ILE A 39 5.07 -9.94 -7.56
N PRO A 40 3.82 -10.01 -7.06
CA PRO A 40 2.95 -11.14 -7.38
C PRO A 40 2.68 -11.30 -8.88
N MET A 41 2.49 -10.21 -9.62
CA MET A 41 2.30 -10.29 -11.07
C MET A 41 3.48 -10.91 -11.80
N MET A 42 4.71 -10.56 -11.42
CA MET A 42 5.91 -11.19 -11.97
C MET A 42 5.95 -12.69 -11.66
N PHE A 43 5.61 -13.07 -10.43
CA PHE A 43 5.53 -14.49 -10.06
C PHE A 43 4.47 -15.22 -10.90
N LEU A 44 3.26 -14.68 -11.01
CA LEU A 44 2.16 -15.27 -11.79
C LEU A 44 2.52 -15.39 -13.28
N ARG A 45 3.20 -14.40 -13.85
CA ARG A 45 3.65 -14.45 -15.24
C ARG A 45 4.75 -15.51 -15.43
N ASP A 46 5.81 -15.43 -14.65
CA ASP A 46 7.06 -16.15 -14.93
C ASP A 46 7.09 -17.56 -14.35
N LYS A 47 6.35 -17.82 -13.26
CA LYS A 47 6.23 -19.14 -12.64
C LYS A 47 4.96 -19.87 -13.05
N GLU A 48 3.82 -19.16 -13.04
CA GLU A 48 2.51 -19.78 -13.33
C GLU A 48 2.09 -19.64 -14.81
N GLY A 49 2.88 -18.97 -15.64
CA GLY A 49 2.64 -18.83 -17.07
C GLY A 49 1.38 -18.00 -17.40
N TYR A 50 1.03 -17.03 -16.55
CA TYR A 50 -0.12 -16.17 -16.79
C TYR A 50 0.15 -15.25 -17.98
N GLY A 51 -0.76 -15.26 -18.96
CA GLY A 51 -0.79 -14.31 -20.08
C GLY A 51 -1.56 -13.03 -19.72
N GLY A 52 -1.59 -12.06 -20.65
CA GLY A 52 -2.16 -10.72 -20.46
C GLY A 52 -3.54 -10.72 -19.78
N GLY A 53 -4.54 -11.42 -20.33
CA GLY A 53 -5.89 -11.43 -19.75
C GLY A 53 -5.99 -12.00 -18.32
N ARG A 54 -5.12 -12.96 -17.95
CA ARG A 54 -5.10 -13.47 -16.56
C ARG A 54 -4.43 -12.49 -15.60
N LEU A 55 -3.44 -11.74 -16.07
CA LEU A 55 -2.79 -10.67 -15.31
C LEU A 55 -3.71 -9.45 -15.14
N GLU A 56 -4.50 -9.11 -16.16
CA GLU A 56 -5.55 -8.08 -16.10
C GLU A 56 -6.59 -8.45 -15.04
N ASN A 57 -7.10 -9.69 -15.07
CA ASN A 57 -8.04 -10.17 -14.05
C ASN A 57 -7.46 -10.09 -12.63
N PHE A 58 -6.17 -10.39 -12.45
CA PHE A 58 -5.52 -10.24 -11.14
C PHE A 58 -5.57 -8.79 -10.65
N ILE A 59 -5.27 -7.81 -11.51
CA ILE A 59 -5.34 -6.39 -11.15
C ILE A 59 -6.77 -5.99 -10.77
N ASP A 60 -7.77 -6.46 -11.50
CA ASP A 60 -9.17 -6.11 -11.23
C ASP A 60 -9.65 -6.70 -9.90
N TYR A 61 -9.29 -7.95 -9.58
CA TYR A 61 -9.58 -8.53 -8.27
C TYR A 61 -8.81 -7.86 -7.13
N PHE A 62 -7.57 -7.42 -7.38
CA PHE A 62 -6.80 -6.65 -6.40
C PHE A 62 -7.52 -5.33 -6.07
N LYS A 63 -7.95 -4.56 -7.08
CA LYS A 63 -8.71 -3.31 -6.89
C LYS A 63 -10.01 -3.55 -6.13
N MET A 64 -10.78 -4.56 -6.52
CA MET A 64 -12.01 -4.93 -5.82
C MET A 64 -11.76 -5.27 -4.35
N THR A 65 -10.63 -5.90 -4.05
CA THR A 65 -10.23 -6.22 -2.67
C THR A 65 -9.91 -4.96 -1.88
N MET A 66 -9.17 -4.01 -2.47
CA MET A 66 -8.90 -2.71 -1.84
C MET A 66 -10.19 -1.94 -1.55
N ASP A 67 -11.13 -1.90 -2.50
CA ASP A 67 -12.45 -1.27 -2.31
C ASP A 67 -13.22 -1.92 -1.14
N CYS A 68 -13.13 -3.25 -1.01
CA CYS A 68 -13.77 -3.97 0.11
C CYS A 68 -13.12 -3.63 1.48
N LEU A 69 -11.82 -3.38 1.52
CA LEU A 69 -11.10 -2.95 2.72
C LEU A 69 -11.50 -1.52 3.11
N ASP A 70 -11.55 -0.60 2.14
CA ASP A 70 -11.92 0.80 2.36
C ASP A 70 -13.37 0.94 2.85
N ASP A 71 -14.27 0.15 2.27
CA ASP A 71 -15.68 0.08 2.70
C ASP A 71 -15.90 -0.76 3.97
N LYS A 72 -14.84 -1.31 4.57
CA LYS A 72 -14.87 -2.18 5.76
C LYS A 72 -15.79 -3.40 5.62
N ARG A 73 -16.02 -3.87 4.40
CA ARG A 73 -16.81 -5.10 4.14
C ARG A 73 -16.03 -6.34 4.57
N VAL A 74 -14.70 -6.24 4.55
CA VAL A 74 -13.76 -7.25 5.03
C VAL A 74 -12.60 -6.52 5.73
N SER A 75 -12.03 -7.13 6.76
CA SER A 75 -10.81 -6.65 7.42
C SER A 75 -9.58 -7.47 7.01
N LEU A 76 -8.39 -6.84 7.08
CA LEU A 76 -7.11 -7.55 6.84
C LEU A 76 -6.95 -8.77 7.75
N LYS A 77 -7.43 -8.68 9.00
CA LYS A 77 -7.40 -9.80 9.94
C LYS A 77 -8.25 -10.97 9.47
N GLU A 78 -9.48 -10.73 9.01
CA GLU A 78 -10.36 -11.79 8.49
C GLU A 78 -9.79 -12.45 7.22
N MET A 79 -9.16 -11.65 6.34
CA MET A 79 -8.47 -12.19 5.17
C MET A 79 -7.29 -13.06 5.59
N ALA A 80 -6.48 -12.61 6.54
CA ALA A 80 -5.35 -13.36 7.07
C ALA A 80 -5.80 -14.67 7.72
N ASP A 81 -6.76 -14.60 8.65
CA ASP A 81 -7.32 -15.77 9.35
C ASP A 81 -7.86 -16.81 8.35
N THR A 82 -8.51 -16.35 7.27
CA THR A 82 -9.01 -17.21 6.18
C THR A 82 -7.87 -17.89 5.44
N LEU A 83 -6.85 -17.13 5.01
CA LEU A 83 -5.68 -17.65 4.31
C LEU A 83 -4.87 -18.61 5.20
N GLU A 84 -4.68 -18.34 6.48
CA GLU A 84 -4.02 -19.25 7.41
C GLU A 84 -4.77 -20.58 7.50
N LYS A 85 -6.10 -20.51 7.59
CA LYS A 85 -6.95 -21.71 7.70
C LYS A 85 -6.84 -22.58 6.45
N GLU A 86 -6.77 -22.00 5.26
CA GLU A 86 -6.71 -22.71 3.98
C GLU A 86 -5.31 -23.23 3.67
N THR A 87 -4.28 -22.39 3.84
CA THR A 87 -2.90 -22.72 3.46
C THR A 87 -2.11 -23.41 4.56
N LYS A 88 -2.57 -23.33 5.81
CA LYS A 88 -1.83 -23.74 7.02
C LYS A 88 -0.52 -22.96 7.23
N ILE A 89 -0.35 -21.82 6.57
CA ILE A 89 0.78 -20.91 6.74
C ILE A 89 0.37 -19.82 7.72
N SER A 90 1.22 -19.54 8.72
CA SER A 90 0.99 -18.45 9.69
C SER A 90 1.52 -17.12 9.16
N PHE A 91 0.71 -16.07 9.25
CA PHE A 91 1.08 -14.67 8.97
C PHE A 91 1.47 -13.89 10.23
N LYS A 92 1.48 -14.51 11.42
CA LYS A 92 2.01 -13.89 12.65
C LYS A 92 3.44 -13.37 12.45
N GLY A 93 3.64 -12.09 12.75
CA GLY A 93 4.92 -11.39 12.58
C GLY A 93 5.16 -10.77 11.19
N ILE A 94 4.25 -11.02 10.23
CA ILE A 94 4.17 -10.29 8.96
C ILE A 94 3.14 -9.17 9.09
N LEU A 95 2.00 -9.48 9.68
CA LEU A 95 1.01 -8.49 10.11
C LEU A 95 1.33 -8.11 11.55
N ASN A 96 1.81 -6.88 11.75
CA ASN A 96 1.98 -6.34 13.09
C ASN A 96 0.58 -6.02 13.65
N GLU A 97 0.09 -6.86 14.56
CA GLU A 97 -0.83 -6.44 15.62
C GLU A 97 -0.05 -6.31 16.93
#